data_AF-A0A1V5P1U4-F1
#
_entry.id   AF-A0A1V5P1U4-F1
#
_cell.length_a   1.000
_cell.length_b   1.000
_cell.length_c   1.000
_cell.angle_alpha   90.00
_cell.angle_beta   90.00
_cell.angle_gamma   90.00
#
_symmetry.space_group_name_H-M   'P 1'
#
loop_
_entity.id
_entity.type
_entity.pdbx_description
1 polymer ?
#
loop_
_entity_poly.entity_id
_entity_poly.type
_entity_poly.pdbx_seq_one_letter_code
_entity_poly.pdbx_strand_id
1 'polypeptide(L)'
;MWKFTDRNRQPPRDPINVLLSFGYTLLTRAAESAVRAVGLDPYVGFLHKDAYNRPSLALDLVEEFRPIIEGLALHVCHHELIRLADFRPGDETAGERALVMERDAVKRYIGAYEERMSKVLQHPRTGEQLALWRFLELQAQEVARCLREGTAAYQAVLFR
;
A
#
# COMPACT_ATOMS: atom_id res chain seq x y z
N MET A 1 22.89 6.03 -9.59
CA MET A 1 22.00 4.99 -10.14
C MET A 1 21.27 4.31 -9.00
N TRP A 2 19.95 4.12 -9.12
CA TRP A 2 19.16 3.38 -8.14
C TRP A 2 19.68 1.93 -8.06
N LYS A 3 19.84 1.40 -6.85
CA LYS A 3 20.25 0.00 -6.63
C LYS A 3 19.12 -0.70 -5.89
N PHE A 4 18.72 -1.86 -6.40
CA PHE A 4 17.72 -2.73 -5.79
C PHE A 4 18.10 -4.18 -6.07
N THR A 5 18.43 -4.93 -5.02
CA THR A 5 18.82 -6.34 -5.12
C THR A 5 17.66 -7.22 -4.69
N ASP A 6 17.08 -6.92 -3.54
CA ASP A 6 16.02 -7.70 -2.91
C ASP A 6 15.15 -6.79 -2.03
N ARG A 7 13.99 -7.32 -1.60
CA ARG A 7 13.09 -6.61 -0.70
C ARG A 7 13.57 -6.73 0.75
N ASN A 8 14.24 -5.70 1.25
CA ASN A 8 14.61 -5.59 2.67
C ASN A 8 13.58 -4.77 3.46
N ARG A 9 13.16 -5.28 4.62
CA ARG A 9 12.15 -4.69 5.52
C ARG A 9 12.74 -4.59 6.94
N GLN A 10 12.48 -3.48 7.61
CA GLN A 10 12.73 -3.26 9.05
C GLN A 10 14.20 -3.45 9.53
N PRO A 11 15.08 -2.46 9.33
CA PRO A 11 14.88 -1.22 8.58
C PRO A 11 15.27 -1.36 7.10
N PRO A 12 14.55 -0.70 6.17
CA PRO A 12 15.01 -0.59 4.79
C PRO A 12 16.35 0.18 4.75
N ARG A 13 17.31 -0.33 3.98
CA ARG A 13 18.69 0.21 3.92
C ARG A 13 19.04 0.85 2.58
N ASP A 14 18.10 0.86 1.64
CA ASP A 14 18.25 1.51 0.35
C ASP A 14 16.99 2.32 0.00
N PRO A 15 17.14 3.35 -0.87
CA PRO A 15 16.06 4.25 -1.24
C PRO A 15 14.80 3.56 -1.79
N ILE A 16 14.95 2.51 -2.62
CA ILE A 16 13.80 1.83 -3.22
C ILE A 16 13.00 1.10 -2.14
N ASN A 17 13.68 0.39 -1.24
CA ASN A 17 13.04 -0.27 -0.12
C ASN A 17 12.39 0.73 0.86
N VAL A 18 12.91 1.96 1.00
CA VAL A 18 12.24 3.05 1.76
C VAL A 18 10.93 3.44 1.08
N LEU A 19 10.95 3.74 -0.22
CA LEU A 19 9.77 4.15 -0.99
C LEU A 19 8.67 3.08 -0.94
N LEU A 20 9.02 1.82 -1.23
CA LEU A 20 8.08 0.70 -1.16
C LEU A 20 7.49 0.54 0.24
N SER A 21 8.31 0.62 1.28
CA SER A 21 7.83 0.46 2.66
C SER A 21 6.88 1.58 3.07
N PHE A 22 7.17 2.80 2.64
CA PHE A 22 6.31 3.94 2.91
C PHE A 22 5.00 3.83 2.16
N GLY A 23 5.03 3.51 0.85
CA GLY A 23 3.83 3.28 0.05
C GLY A 23 2.94 2.16 0.58
N TYR A 24 3.52 1.02 1.00
CA TYR A 24 2.73 -0.05 1.62
C TYR A 24 2.15 0.38 2.98
N THR A 25 2.86 1.21 3.75
CA THR A 25 2.30 1.74 5.01
C THR A 25 1.04 2.57 4.73
N LEU A 26 1.09 3.48 3.74
CA LEU A 26 -0.07 4.29 3.34
C LEU A 26 -1.23 3.40 2.84
N LEU A 27 -0.92 2.42 1.98
CA LEU A 27 -1.91 1.51 1.43
C LEU A 27 -2.57 0.64 2.50
N THR A 28 -1.80 0.09 3.45
CA THR A 28 -2.33 -0.71 4.56
C THR A 28 -3.25 0.13 5.45
N ARG A 29 -2.96 1.41 5.68
CA ARG A 29 -3.87 2.30 6.43
C ARG A 29 -5.17 2.59 5.69
N ALA A 30 -5.11 2.75 4.36
CA ALA A 30 -6.29 2.89 3.53
C ALA A 30 -7.14 1.61 3.55
N ALA A 31 -6.52 0.44 3.40
CA ALA A 31 -7.19 -0.86 3.48
C ALA A 31 -7.80 -1.11 4.87
N GLU A 32 -7.08 -0.79 5.95
CA GLU A 32 -7.59 -0.90 7.32
C GLU A 32 -8.85 -0.03 7.51
N SER A 33 -8.82 1.20 7.00
CA SER A 33 -9.98 2.10 7.03
C SER A 33 -11.16 1.53 6.24
N ALA A 34 -10.92 0.97 5.05
CA ALA A 34 -11.94 0.35 4.21
C ALA A 34 -12.60 -0.86 4.89
N VAL A 35 -11.79 -1.74 5.51
CA VAL A 35 -12.27 -2.91 6.26
C VAL A 35 -13.13 -2.48 7.44
N ARG A 36 -12.70 -1.47 8.21
CA ARG A 36 -13.49 -0.93 9.32
C ARG A 36 -14.80 -0.30 8.84
N ALA A 37 -14.78 0.41 7.72
CA ALA A 37 -15.95 1.07 7.16
C ALA A 37 -17.08 0.10 6.79
N VAL A 38 -16.75 -1.14 6.45
CA VAL A 38 -17.74 -2.20 6.17
C VAL A 38 -18.11 -3.03 7.41
N GLY A 39 -17.63 -2.64 8.59
CA GLY A 39 -17.96 -3.30 9.88
C GLY A 39 -17.16 -4.57 10.17
N LEU A 40 -16.08 -4.83 9.44
CA LEU A 40 -15.21 -5.98 9.68
C LEU A 40 -14.07 -5.63 10.65
N ASP A 41 -13.57 -6.63 11.36
CA ASP A 41 -12.37 -6.49 12.19
C ASP A 41 -11.11 -6.61 11.31
N PRO A 42 -10.28 -5.56 11.19
CA PRO A 42 -9.07 -5.61 10.36
C PRO A 42 -8.00 -6.59 10.86
N TYR A 43 -8.08 -7.06 12.11
CA TYR A 43 -7.09 -7.98 12.68
C TYR A 43 -7.38 -9.46 12.39
N VAL A 44 -8.55 -9.79 11.84
CA VAL A 44 -8.97 -11.18 11.55
C VAL A 44 -8.81 -11.47 10.05
N GLY A 45 -7.62 -11.92 9.66
CA GLY A 45 -7.29 -12.23 8.26
C GLY A 45 -7.56 -13.69 7.86
N PHE A 46 -7.37 -13.98 6.58
CA PHE A 46 -7.47 -15.31 6.00
C PHE A 46 -6.09 -15.85 5.55
N LEU A 47 -5.25 -15.01 4.94
CA LEU A 47 -3.95 -15.42 4.40
C LEU A 47 -2.82 -15.10 5.38
N HIS A 48 -2.79 -13.87 5.88
CA HIS A 48 -1.82 -13.47 6.89
C HIS A 48 -2.18 -14.06 8.24
N LYS A 49 -1.23 -14.77 8.86
CA LYS A 49 -1.38 -15.27 10.22
C LYS A 49 -1.66 -14.12 11.19
N ASP A 50 -2.65 -14.35 12.05
CA ASP A 50 -2.96 -13.47 13.16
C ASP A 50 -1.72 -13.26 14.04
N ALA A 51 -1.42 -12.00 14.29
CA ALA A 51 -0.35 -11.57 15.17
C ALA A 51 -0.80 -10.32 15.90
N TYR A 52 -0.31 -10.14 17.13
CA TYR A 52 -0.68 -8.99 17.94
C TYR A 52 -0.39 -7.68 17.19
N ASN A 53 -1.40 -6.81 17.11
CA ASN A 53 -1.34 -5.51 16.45
C ASN A 53 -0.97 -5.56 14.95
N ARG A 54 -1.28 -6.66 14.27
CA ARG A 54 -1.15 -6.80 12.81
C ARG A 54 -2.54 -6.81 12.17
N PRO A 55 -2.90 -5.80 11.35
CA PRO A 55 -4.19 -5.78 10.68
C PRO A 55 -4.20 -6.79 9.51
N SER A 56 -4.27 -8.09 9.84
CA SER A 56 -4.11 -9.20 8.90
C SER A 56 -5.08 -9.12 7.72
N LEU A 57 -6.36 -8.78 7.95
CA LEU A 57 -7.32 -8.65 6.86
C LEU A 57 -7.01 -7.47 5.93
N ALA A 58 -6.55 -6.36 6.49
CA ALA A 58 -6.09 -5.24 5.68
C ALA A 58 -4.87 -5.62 4.83
N LEU A 59 -3.94 -6.39 5.40
CA LEU A 59 -2.78 -6.90 4.67
C LEU A 59 -3.17 -7.88 3.56
N ASP A 60 -4.17 -8.72 3.79
CA ASP A 60 -4.71 -9.62 2.75
C ASP A 60 -5.26 -8.82 1.57
N LEU A 61 -6.06 -7.78 1.83
CA LEU A 61 -6.55 -6.90 0.76
C LEU A 61 -5.41 -6.18 0.05
N VAL A 62 -4.37 -5.74 0.77
CA VAL A 62 -3.22 -5.04 0.18
C VAL A 62 -2.51 -5.87 -0.87
N GLU A 63 -2.50 -7.21 -0.77
CA GLU A 63 -1.81 -8.07 -1.75
C GLU A 63 -2.28 -7.82 -3.19
N GLU A 64 -3.58 -7.59 -3.40
CA GLU A 64 -4.16 -7.28 -4.72
C GLU A 64 -3.64 -5.97 -5.31
N PHE A 65 -3.32 -5.00 -4.44
CA PHE A 65 -2.95 -3.64 -4.81
C PHE A 65 -1.44 -3.40 -4.79
N ARG A 66 -0.62 -4.41 -4.49
CA ARG A 66 0.85 -4.26 -4.47
C ARG A 66 1.44 -3.72 -5.77
N PRO A 67 0.98 -4.12 -6.98
CA PRO A 67 1.47 -3.55 -8.23
C PRO A 67 1.29 -2.03 -8.34
N ILE A 68 0.28 -1.46 -7.66
CA ILE A 68 0.03 -0.01 -7.66
C ILE A 68 1.17 0.73 -6.95
N ILE A 69 1.62 0.21 -5.80
CA ILE A 69 2.72 0.80 -5.01
C ILE A 69 4.06 0.58 -5.69
N GLU A 70 4.27 -0.59 -6.28
CA GLU A 70 5.47 -0.88 -7.05
C GLU A 70 5.57 0.04 -8.28
N GLY A 71 4.46 0.21 -9.01
CA GLY A 71 4.37 1.16 -10.11
C GLY A 71 4.52 2.62 -9.68
N LEU A 72 4.05 3.00 -8.49
CA LEU A 72 4.27 4.33 -7.92
C LEU A 72 5.77 4.56 -7.61
N ALA A 73 6.44 3.60 -6.98
CA ALA A 73 7.86 3.70 -6.68
C ALA A 73 8.70 3.87 -7.96
N LEU A 74 8.41 3.08 -8.99
CA LEU A 74 9.03 3.24 -10.31
C LEU A 74 8.75 4.63 -10.91
N HIS A 75 7.50 5.08 -10.85
CA HIS A 75 7.08 6.38 -11.39
C HIS A 75 7.84 7.54 -10.73
N VAL A 76 7.88 7.61 -9.40
CA VAL A 76 8.55 8.72 -8.71
C VAL A 76 10.06 8.75 -8.95
N CYS A 77 10.67 7.57 -9.16
CA CYS A 77 12.09 7.48 -9.51
C CYS A 77 12.35 7.88 -10.98
N HIS A 78 11.53 7.39 -11.91
CA HIS A 78 11.71 7.63 -13.35
C HIS A 78 11.47 9.09 -13.74
N HIS A 79 10.49 9.74 -13.12
CA HIS A 79 10.17 11.14 -13.36
C HIS A 79 10.95 12.10 -12.45
N GLU A 80 11.95 11.59 -11.71
CA GLU A 80 12.76 12.34 -10.74
C GLU A 80 11.96 13.15 -9.71
N LEU A 81 10.72 12.73 -9.44
CA LEU A 81 9.90 13.30 -8.37
C LEU A 81 10.52 13.02 -7.01
N ILE A 82 11.32 11.97 -6.90
CA ILE A 82 12.22 11.69 -5.77
C ILE A 82 13.60 11.36 -6.35
N ARG A 83 14.66 11.89 -5.74
CA ARG A 83 16.06 11.72 -6.16
C ARG A 83 16.88 11.05 -5.06
N LEU A 84 18.03 10.48 -5.41
CA LEU A 84 18.94 9.91 -4.41
C LEU A 84 19.42 10.92 -3.37
N ALA A 85 19.50 12.21 -3.73
CA ALA A 85 19.84 13.30 -2.82
C ALA A 85 18.75 13.61 -1.79
N ASP A 86 17.54 13.07 -1.96
CA ASP A 86 16.44 13.21 -1.00
C ASP A 86 16.56 12.24 0.20
N PHE A 87 17.64 11.46 0.25
CA PHE A 87 17.89 10.50 1.31
C PHE A 87 19.18 10.83 2.05
N ARG A 88 19.13 10.69 3.37
CA ARG A 88 20.30 10.77 4.23
C ARG A 88 20.42 9.52 5.11
N PRO A 89 21.63 9.13 5.52
CA PRO A 89 21.80 8.19 6.62
C PRO A 89 21.07 8.73 7.86
N GLY A 90 20.38 7.84 8.57
CA GLY A 90 19.83 8.17 9.87
C GLY A 90 20.74 7.79 11.02
N ASP A 91 20.54 8.43 12.16
CA ASP A 91 21.18 8.06 13.42
C ASP A 91 20.33 7.04 14.19
N GLU A 92 20.66 5.75 14.02
CA GLU A 92 19.98 4.66 14.74
C GLU A 92 20.14 4.76 16.27
N THR A 93 21.21 5.41 16.77
CA THR A 93 21.41 5.61 18.23
C THR A 93 20.48 6.68 18.80
N ALA A 94 20.07 7.64 17.97
CA ALA A 94 19.02 8.62 18.27
C ALA A 94 17.60 8.11 17.96
N GLY A 95 17.45 6.84 17.56
CA GLY A 95 16.17 6.21 17.24
C GLY A 95 15.66 6.48 15.82
N GLU A 96 16.48 7.02 14.92
CA GLU A 96 16.12 7.17 13.52
C GLU A 96 16.17 5.82 12.76
N ARG A 97 15.59 5.79 11.56
CA ARG A 97 15.74 4.66 10.63
C ARG A 97 17.13 4.71 10.01
N ALA A 98 17.69 3.55 9.64
CA ALA A 98 18.98 3.45 8.96
C ALA A 98 19.11 4.38 7.73
N LEU A 99 18.02 4.58 6.99
CA LEU A 99 17.93 5.55 5.89
C LEU A 99 16.65 6.39 6.05
N VAL A 100 16.80 7.72 5.97
CA VAL A 100 15.72 8.68 6.17
C VAL A 100 15.46 9.43 4.87
N MET A 101 14.20 9.48 4.46
CA MET A 101 13.74 10.33 3.35
C MET A 101 13.39 11.72 3.88
N GLU A 102 13.93 12.75 3.24
CA GLU A 102 13.77 14.14 3.67
C GLU A 102 12.31 14.61 3.64
N ARG A 103 11.95 15.56 4.53
CA ARG A 103 10.55 15.97 4.71
C ARG A 103 9.89 16.48 3.43
N ASP A 104 10.62 17.22 2.60
CA ASP A 104 10.07 17.72 1.33
C ASP A 104 9.93 16.64 0.27
N ALA A 105 10.75 15.59 0.34
CA ALA A 105 10.58 14.39 -0.48
C ALA A 105 9.38 13.56 -0.01
N VAL A 106 9.16 13.45 1.30
CA VAL A 106 7.95 12.84 1.88
C VAL A 106 6.68 13.53 1.36
N LYS A 107 6.63 14.86 1.35
CA LYS A 107 5.48 15.61 0.81
C LYS A 107 5.24 15.31 -0.66
N ARG A 108 6.29 15.32 -1.49
CA ARG A 108 6.19 14.97 -2.92
C ARG A 108 5.70 13.54 -3.13
N TYR A 109 6.20 12.58 -2.33
CA TYR A 109 5.78 11.19 -2.40
C TYR A 109 4.31 11.01 -2.02
N ILE A 110 3.85 11.68 -0.95
CA ILE A 110 2.44 11.67 -0.54
C ILE A 110 1.56 12.25 -1.65
N GLY A 111 1.95 13.38 -2.25
CA GLY A 111 1.20 13.96 -3.37
C GLY A 111 1.08 13.01 -4.56
N ALA A 112 2.18 12.34 -4.95
CA ALA A 112 2.16 11.34 -6.02
C ALA A 112 1.31 10.11 -5.67
N TYR A 113 1.30 9.68 -4.40
CA TYR A 113 0.44 8.62 -3.91
C TYR A 113 -1.04 9.01 -3.98
N GLU A 114 -1.40 10.20 -3.49
CA GLU A 114 -2.78 10.71 -3.51
C GLU A 114 -3.30 10.86 -4.92
N GLU A 115 -2.49 11.39 -5.84
CA GLU A 115 -2.83 11.49 -7.26
C GLU A 115 -3.08 10.09 -7.87
N ARG A 116 -2.17 9.13 -7.59
CA ARG A 116 -2.32 7.75 -8.05
C ARG A 116 -3.61 7.12 -7.55
N MET A 117 -3.93 7.28 -6.27
CA MET A 117 -5.11 6.70 -5.64
C MET A 117 -6.41 7.40 -6.06
N SER A 118 -6.36 8.69 -6.40
CA SER A 118 -7.52 9.47 -6.85
C SER A 118 -7.84 9.28 -8.33
N LYS A 119 -6.94 8.65 -9.09
CA LYS A 119 -7.16 8.39 -10.52
C LYS A 119 -8.41 7.54 -10.74
N VAL A 120 -9.32 8.06 -11.57
CA VAL A 120 -10.54 7.35 -11.99
C VAL A 120 -10.17 6.29 -13.02
N LEU A 121 -10.55 5.05 -12.74
CA LEU A 121 -10.33 3.87 -13.56
C LEU A 121 -11.63 3.08 -13.67
N GLN A 122 -11.76 2.30 -14.73
CA GLN A 122 -12.87 1.39 -14.87
C GLN A 122 -12.63 0.15 -13.99
N HIS A 123 -13.54 -0.14 -13.06
CA HIS A 123 -13.45 -1.32 -12.23
C HIS A 123 -13.67 -2.57 -13.11
N PRO A 124 -12.74 -3.54 -13.14
CA PRO A 124 -12.73 -4.62 -14.13
C PRO A 124 -13.94 -5.55 -14.04
N ARG A 125 -14.58 -5.63 -12.87
CA ARG A 125 -15.77 -6.47 -12.63
C ARG A 125 -17.10 -5.72 -12.80
N THR A 126 -17.29 -4.58 -12.15
CA THR A 126 -18.56 -3.83 -12.16
C THR A 126 -18.70 -2.96 -13.41
N GLY A 127 -17.61 -2.63 -14.10
CA GLY A 127 -17.59 -1.74 -15.25
C GLY A 127 -17.73 -0.25 -14.90
N GLU A 128 -17.84 0.08 -13.62
CA GLU A 128 -18.03 1.45 -13.12
C GLU A 128 -16.73 2.26 -13.20
N GLN A 129 -16.85 3.56 -13.41
CA GLN A 129 -15.74 4.51 -13.36
C GLN A 129 -15.57 5.03 -11.95
N LEU A 130 -14.55 4.57 -11.24
CA LEU A 130 -14.32 4.89 -9.83
C LEU A 130 -12.86 5.26 -9.60
N ALA A 131 -12.62 6.13 -8.62
CA ALA A 131 -11.26 6.39 -8.17
C ALA A 131 -10.64 5.11 -7.58
N LEU A 132 -9.34 4.90 -7.80
CA LEU A 132 -8.66 3.68 -7.37
C LEU A 132 -8.80 3.38 -5.87
N TRP A 133 -8.86 4.40 -5.00
CA TRP A 133 -9.12 4.21 -3.57
C TRP A 133 -10.47 3.54 -3.28
N ARG A 134 -11.50 3.75 -4.11
CA ARG A 134 -12.80 3.08 -3.97
C ARG A 134 -12.73 1.58 -4.26
N PHE A 135 -11.73 1.12 -5.02
CA PHE A 135 -11.58 -0.30 -5.27
C PHE A 135 -11.26 -1.05 -3.97
N LEU A 136 -10.50 -0.45 -3.04
CA LEU A 136 -10.24 -1.04 -1.71
C LEU A 136 -11.54 -1.25 -0.92
N GLU A 137 -12.44 -0.27 -0.95
CA GLU A 137 -13.75 -0.38 -0.29
C GLU A 137 -14.61 -1.46 -0.93
N LEU A 138 -14.63 -1.54 -2.26
CA LEU A 138 -15.36 -2.59 -2.98
C LEU A 138 -14.82 -3.98 -2.63
N GLN A 139 -13.51 -4.14 -2.49
CA GLN A 139 -12.93 -5.42 -2.06
C GLN A 139 -13.29 -5.74 -0.60
N ALA A 140 -13.26 -4.76 0.30
CA ALA A 140 -13.73 -4.95 1.67
C ALA A 140 -15.23 -5.33 1.73
N GLN A 141 -16.07 -4.71 0.90
CA GLN A 141 -17.50 -5.04 0.77
C GLN A 141 -17.71 -6.45 0.23
N GLU A 142 -16.88 -6.88 -0.73
CA GLU A 142 -16.91 -8.22 -1.30
C GLU A 142 -16.55 -9.29 -0.26
N VAL A 143 -15.54 -9.04 0.59
CA VAL A 143 -15.25 -9.91 1.75
C VAL A 143 -16.46 -9.97 2.69
N ALA A 144 -17.03 -8.82 3.05
CA ALA A 144 -18.19 -8.78 3.95
C ALA A 144 -19.40 -9.53 3.38
N ARG A 145 -19.61 -9.44 2.05
CA ARG A 145 -20.63 -10.21 1.32
C ARG A 145 -20.39 -11.71 1.45
N CYS A 146 -19.18 -12.17 1.16
CA CYS A 146 -18.80 -13.58 1.25
C CYS A 146 -19.02 -14.15 2.66
N LEU A 147 -18.64 -13.40 3.70
CA LEU A 147 -18.85 -13.78 5.10
C LEU A 147 -20.33 -13.89 5.46
N ARG A 148 -21.17 -12.93 5.05
CA ARG A 148 -22.62 -12.97 5.31
C ARG A 148 -23.31 -14.13 4.61
N GLU A 149 -22.89 -14.45 3.39
CA GLU A 149 -23.44 -15.55 2.61
C GLU A 149 -22.84 -16.93 2.98
N GLY A 150 -21.79 -16.97 3.80
CA GLY A 150 -21.10 -18.20 4.16
C GLY A 150 -20.40 -18.88 2.99
N THR A 151 -19.93 -18.10 2.01
CA THR A 151 -19.30 -18.60 0.77
C THR A 151 -17.85 -18.17 0.65
N ALA A 152 -17.02 -19.02 0.04
CA ALA A 152 -15.63 -18.70 -0.31
C ALA A 152 -15.50 -18.11 -1.73
N ALA A 153 -16.60 -17.67 -2.34
CA ALA A 153 -16.65 -17.15 -3.72
C ALA A 153 -16.14 -15.70 -3.85
N TYR A 154 -15.09 -15.33 -3.11
CA TYR A 154 -14.43 -14.04 -3.23
C TYR A 154 -13.71 -13.91 -4.58
N GLN A 155 -13.77 -12.73 -5.18
CA GLN A 155 -13.10 -12.44 -6.45
C GLN A 155 -12.23 -11.20 -6.31
N ALA A 156 -10.91 -11.42 -6.30
CA ALA A 156 -9.91 -10.37 -6.27
C ALA A 156 -10.00 -9.44 -7.48
N VAL A 157 -9.64 -8.17 -7.29
CA VAL A 157 -9.45 -7.25 -8.40
C VAL A 157 -8.17 -7.58 -9.16
N LEU A 158 -8.28 -7.69 -10.49
CA LEU A 158 -7.13 -7.89 -11.37
C LEU A 158 -6.90 -6.63 -12.20
N PHE A 159 -5.78 -5.96 -11.94
CA PHE A 159 -5.32 -4.83 -12.73
C PHE A 159 -4.75 -5.35 -14.06
N ARG A 160 -5.26 -4.82 -15.18
CA ARG A 160 -4.79 -5.12 -16.54
C ARG A 160 -4.11 -3.91 -17.15
#